data_AF-A0A1M5EL84-F1
#
_entry.id   AF-A0A1M5EL84-F1
#
_cell.length_a   1.000
_cell.length_b   1.000
_cell.length_c   1.000
_cell.angle_alpha   90.00
_cell.angle_beta   90.00
_cell.angle_gamma   90.00
#
_symmetry.space_group_name_H-M   'P 1'
#
loop_
_entity.id
_entity.type
_entity.pdbx_description
1 polymer ?
#
loop_
_entity_poly.entity_id
_entity_poly.type
_entity_poly.pdbx_seq_one_letter_code
_entity_poly.pdbx_strand_id
1 'polypeptide(L)'
;METRFVVSTLTALLCMGAISASACQLHANGFGSFAAYHSNIMERDLAAMADNYPSVTLARRTAVKVGTENSRSVRIHVPLSYTNVTLSVTGGDGIELLSSSDLSLSAVSKDYDLVFTTLSPGTHKITVNLNATYEGSAFSTEHTMIVEAG
;
A
#
# COMPACT_ATOMS: atom_id res chain seq x y z
N MET A 1 -2.65 72.45 50.62
CA MET A 1 -3.92 73.12 50.29
C MET A 1 -3.81 73.53 48.84
N GLU A 2 -4.61 72.88 47.98
CA GLU A 2 -5.13 73.26 46.64
C GLU A 2 -4.24 74.07 45.67
N THR A 3 -4.21 73.88 44.35
CA THR A 3 -4.81 73.02 43.31
C THR A 3 -4.00 73.39 42.05
N ARG A 4 -3.83 72.46 41.08
CA ARG A 4 -3.99 72.76 39.64
C ARG A 4 -3.77 71.52 38.76
N PHE A 5 -4.88 71.06 38.22
CA PHE A 5 -5.00 70.25 37.02
C PHE A 5 -4.98 71.17 35.79
N VAL A 6 -4.97 70.55 34.59
CA VAL A 6 -5.26 71.07 33.22
C VAL A 6 -4.01 71.08 32.31
N VAL A 7 -3.94 70.53 31.09
CA VAL A 7 -4.87 69.77 30.20
C VAL A 7 -4.03 69.20 29.03
N SER A 8 -4.38 67.99 28.57
CA SER A 8 -4.49 67.50 27.17
C SER A 8 -3.45 67.87 26.09
N THR A 9 -2.87 66.88 25.39
CA THR A 9 -3.26 66.50 24.00
C THR A 9 -2.26 65.54 23.30
N LEU A 10 -2.84 64.59 22.55
CA LEU A 10 -2.43 64.00 21.27
C LEU A 10 -1.17 63.11 21.12
N THR A 11 -1.43 61.80 21.06
CA THR A 11 -1.14 60.86 19.95
C THR A 11 -0.20 61.29 18.81
N ALA A 12 0.90 60.55 18.61
CA ALA A 12 1.53 60.26 17.31
C ALA A 12 2.61 59.15 17.46
N LEU A 13 2.37 57.96 16.89
CA LEU A 13 3.06 57.44 15.69
C LEU A 13 4.54 57.03 15.96
N LEU A 14 4.84 55.75 16.21
CA LEU A 14 5.05 54.66 15.22
C LEU A 14 6.46 54.63 14.59
N CYS A 15 6.95 53.38 14.47
CA CYS A 15 7.88 52.89 13.46
C CYS A 15 9.39 53.13 13.64
N MET A 16 10.06 52.19 14.31
CA MET A 16 11.25 51.52 13.73
C MET A 16 11.24 50.04 14.14
N GLY A 17 10.15 49.35 13.82
CA GLY A 17 10.13 47.89 13.77
C GLY A 17 10.79 47.43 12.48
N ALA A 18 11.76 46.53 12.63
CA ALA A 18 12.38 45.65 11.64
C ALA A 18 12.08 45.95 10.16
N ILE A 19 13.14 46.30 9.42
CA ILE A 19 13.22 46.07 7.98
C ILE A 19 12.93 44.57 7.77
N SER A 20 11.71 44.26 7.34
CA SER A 20 11.33 42.92 6.95
C SER A 20 12.20 42.50 5.77
N ALA A 21 13.03 41.49 5.98
CA ALA A 21 13.59 40.69 4.91
C ALA A 21 12.45 39.91 4.23
N SER A 22 11.60 40.60 3.48
CA SER A 22 10.54 40.01 2.66
C SER A 22 11.17 39.45 1.37
N ALA A 23 12.01 38.44 1.55
CA ALA A 23 12.49 37.56 0.49
C ALA A 23 12.58 36.11 0.99
N CYS A 24 12.72 35.87 2.30
CA CYS A 24 12.81 34.51 2.83
C CYS A 24 11.44 33.87 3.11
N GLN A 25 10.36 34.66 3.21
CA GLN A 25 9.03 34.13 3.56
C GLN A 25 8.24 33.58 2.37
N LEU A 26 8.69 33.84 1.14
CA LEU A 26 8.12 33.27 -0.08
C LEU A 26 8.85 32.00 -0.56
N HIS A 27 9.97 31.63 0.09
CA HIS A 27 10.63 30.33 -0.11
C HIS A 27 10.17 29.25 0.88
N ALA A 28 9.42 29.60 1.93
CA ALA A 28 8.89 28.61 2.88
C ALA A 28 7.70 27.80 2.33
N ASN A 29 6.97 28.32 1.33
CA ASN A 29 5.77 27.68 0.78
C ASN A 29 5.83 27.35 -0.73
N GLY A 30 6.95 27.62 -1.40
CA GLY A 30 7.02 27.65 -2.87
C GLY A 30 7.38 26.35 -3.59
N PHE A 31 7.96 25.36 -2.91
CA PHE A 31 8.35 24.08 -3.53
C PHE A 31 7.78 22.83 -2.81
N GLY A 32 7.31 22.98 -1.57
CA GLY A 32 6.71 21.87 -0.82
C GLY A 32 5.31 21.49 -1.28
N SER A 33 4.51 22.46 -1.73
CA SER A 33 3.14 22.24 -2.21
C SER A 33 3.09 21.62 -3.61
N PHE A 34 4.04 21.95 -4.50
CA PHE A 34 4.17 21.31 -5.81
C PHE A 34 4.67 19.87 -5.69
N ALA A 35 5.62 19.60 -4.79
CA ALA A 35 6.08 18.25 -4.49
C ALA A 35 4.99 17.40 -3.82
N ALA A 36 4.28 17.97 -2.84
CA ALA A 36 3.14 17.30 -2.20
C ALA A 36 1.97 17.06 -3.16
N TYR A 37 1.68 17.98 -4.08
CA TYR A 37 0.61 17.80 -5.06
C TYR A 37 0.96 16.68 -6.05
N HIS A 38 2.21 16.63 -6.53
CA HIS A 38 2.67 15.53 -7.39
C HIS A 38 2.75 14.20 -6.66
N SER A 39 3.20 14.16 -5.39
CA SER A 39 3.22 12.92 -4.61
C SER A 39 1.81 12.38 -4.38
N ASN A 40 0.85 13.25 -4.06
CA ASN A 40 -0.55 12.86 -3.86
C ASN A 40 -1.25 12.44 -5.16
N ILE A 41 -0.94 13.08 -6.29
CA ILE A 41 -1.46 12.66 -7.61
C ILE A 41 -0.86 11.31 -8.00
N MET A 42 0.44 11.14 -7.86
CA MET A 42 1.11 9.87 -8.17
C MET A 42 0.56 8.72 -7.33
N GLU A 43 0.33 8.92 -6.03
CA GLU A 43 -0.29 7.90 -5.16
C GLU A 43 -1.75 7.59 -5.56
N ARG A 44 -2.55 8.60 -5.92
CA ARG A 44 -3.92 8.38 -6.40
C ARG A 44 -3.96 7.68 -7.74
N ASP A 45 -3.07 8.01 -8.66
CA ASP A 45 -3.01 7.39 -9.98
C ASP A 45 -2.49 5.95 -9.89
N LEU A 46 -1.51 5.68 -9.02
CA LEU A 46 -1.06 4.31 -8.70
C LEU A 46 -2.16 3.47 -8.05
N ALA A 47 -2.91 4.06 -7.11
CA ALA A 47 -4.06 3.39 -6.49
C ALA A 47 -5.17 3.12 -7.51
N ALA A 48 -5.50 4.10 -8.35
CA ALA A 48 -6.48 3.94 -9.42
C ALA A 48 -6.04 2.91 -10.47
N MET A 49 -4.74 2.79 -10.75
CA MET A 49 -4.20 1.71 -11.58
C MET A 49 -4.35 0.35 -10.89
N ALA A 50 -4.02 0.23 -9.60
CA ALA A 50 -4.12 -1.03 -8.86
C ALA A 50 -5.56 -1.59 -8.82
N ASP A 51 -6.57 -0.73 -8.78
CA ASP A 51 -7.99 -1.13 -8.81
C ASP A 51 -8.45 -1.61 -10.21
N ASN A 52 -7.72 -1.30 -11.27
CA ASN A 52 -8.08 -1.67 -12.65
C ASN A 52 -7.41 -2.97 -13.13
N TYR A 53 -6.51 -3.56 -12.35
CA TYR A 53 -5.82 -4.80 -12.70
C TYR A 53 -6.09 -5.92 -11.69
N PRO A 54 -6.12 -7.19 -12.13
CA PRO A 54 -6.14 -8.31 -11.22
C PRO A 54 -4.91 -8.27 -10.32
N SER A 55 -5.11 -8.41 -9.02
CA SER A 55 -4.03 -8.36 -8.03
C SER A 55 -4.17 -9.44 -6.97
N VAL A 56 -3.02 -9.87 -6.47
CA VAL A 56 -2.89 -10.82 -5.38
C VAL A 56 -2.15 -10.14 -4.25
N THR A 57 -2.77 -10.10 -3.08
CA THR A 57 -2.10 -9.66 -1.85
C THR A 57 -1.80 -10.87 -0.99
N LEU A 58 -0.52 -11.15 -0.82
CA LEU A 58 0.02 -12.24 -0.03
C LEU A 58 1.19 -11.73 0.81
N ALA A 59 1.36 -12.28 2.01
CA ALA A 59 2.52 -11.97 2.85
C ALA A 59 3.81 -12.36 2.13
N ARG A 60 4.79 -11.45 2.06
CA ARG A 60 6.08 -11.73 1.40
C ARG A 60 6.92 -12.77 2.14
N ARG A 61 6.75 -12.86 3.46
CA ARG A 61 7.49 -13.80 4.31
C ARG A 61 6.64 -14.22 5.50
N THR A 62 6.82 -15.46 5.93
CA THR A 62 6.26 -15.98 7.17
C THR A 62 7.26 -16.91 7.86
N ALA A 63 7.26 -16.90 9.20
CA ALA A 63 7.95 -17.91 10.00
C ALA A 63 6.93 -18.91 10.53
N VAL A 64 7.27 -20.20 10.49
CA VAL A 64 6.38 -21.30 10.89
C VAL A 64 7.17 -22.41 11.57
N LYS A 65 6.48 -23.28 12.31
CA LYS A 65 7.10 -24.46 12.92
C LYS A 65 6.98 -25.67 11.98
N VAL A 66 8.06 -26.43 11.85
CA VAL A 66 8.07 -27.67 11.05
C VAL A 66 6.99 -28.64 11.54
N GLY A 67 6.30 -29.28 10.58
CA GLY A 67 5.25 -30.28 10.84
C GLY A 67 3.95 -29.70 11.39
N THR A 68 3.79 -28.37 11.42
CA THR A 68 2.55 -27.72 11.83
C THR A 68 1.77 -27.20 10.63
N GLU A 69 0.45 -27.38 10.68
CA GLU A 69 -0.45 -26.74 9.73
C GLU A 69 -0.44 -25.22 9.94
N ASN A 70 -0.34 -24.48 8.84
CA ASN A 70 -0.35 -23.04 8.81
C ASN A 70 -1.35 -22.55 7.77
N SER A 71 -2.18 -21.59 8.15
CA SER A 71 -3.13 -20.90 7.26
C SER A 71 -2.68 -19.46 7.00
N ARG A 72 -2.75 -19.03 5.74
CA ARG A 72 -2.47 -17.65 5.31
C ARG A 72 -3.55 -17.20 4.33
N SER A 73 -4.11 -16.03 4.58
CA SER A 73 -5.07 -15.43 3.64
C SER A 73 -4.35 -14.89 2.41
N VAL A 74 -4.81 -15.30 1.24
CA VAL A 74 -4.45 -14.75 -0.07
C VAL A 74 -5.63 -13.92 -0.54
N ARG A 75 -5.50 -12.59 -0.52
CA ARG A 75 -6.55 -11.69 -0.97
C ARG A 75 -6.43 -11.49 -2.48
N ILE A 76 -7.51 -11.78 -3.19
CA ILE A 76 -7.54 -11.72 -4.64
C ILE A 76 -8.57 -10.68 -5.05
N HIS A 77 -8.12 -9.70 -5.83
CA HIS A 77 -8.98 -8.71 -6.46
C HIS A 77 -8.93 -8.92 -7.97
N VAL A 78 -10.09 -9.00 -8.60
CA VAL A 78 -10.21 -9.16 -10.05
C VAL A 78 -11.34 -8.25 -10.55
N PRO A 79 -11.05 -7.28 -11.42
CA PRO A 79 -12.08 -6.43 -12.02
C PRO A 79 -13.03 -7.25 -12.92
N LEU A 80 -14.28 -6.80 -13.03
CA LEU A 80 -15.34 -7.48 -13.80
C LEU A 80 -15.05 -7.59 -15.31
N SER A 81 -14.14 -6.77 -15.82
CA SER A 81 -13.71 -6.81 -17.23
C SER A 81 -12.84 -8.03 -17.57
N TYR A 82 -12.40 -8.79 -16.56
CA TYR A 82 -11.59 -10.00 -16.73
C TYR A 82 -12.43 -11.27 -16.68
N THR A 83 -12.10 -12.23 -17.54
CA THR A 83 -12.77 -13.54 -17.63
C THR A 83 -11.76 -14.68 -17.55
N ASN A 84 -12.23 -15.94 -17.45
CA ASN A 84 -11.40 -17.15 -17.37
C ASN A 84 -10.32 -17.05 -16.27
N VAL A 85 -10.74 -16.60 -15.09
CA VAL A 85 -9.84 -16.32 -13.99
C VAL A 85 -9.45 -17.63 -13.30
N THR A 86 -8.15 -17.90 -13.21
CA THR A 86 -7.62 -19.06 -12.50
C THR A 86 -6.54 -18.65 -11.51
N LEU A 87 -6.57 -19.25 -10.34
CA LEU A 87 -5.51 -19.17 -9.34
C LEU A 87 -4.84 -20.53 -9.25
N SER A 88 -3.53 -20.56 -9.42
CA SER A 88 -2.72 -21.74 -9.13
C SER A 88 -1.73 -21.45 -8.01
N VAL A 89 -1.51 -22.45 -7.16
CA VAL A 89 -0.61 -22.38 -6.00
C VAL A 89 0.37 -23.54 -6.10
N THR A 90 1.65 -23.24 -5.95
CA THR A 90 2.73 -24.23 -5.99
C THR A 90 3.60 -24.09 -4.74
N GLY A 91 3.70 -25.17 -3.98
CA GLY A 91 4.68 -25.31 -2.91
C GLY A 91 6.03 -25.73 -3.48
N GLY A 92 7.10 -25.06 -3.06
CA GLY A 92 8.47 -25.50 -3.35
C GLY A 92 8.85 -26.73 -2.51
N ASP A 93 10.09 -27.18 -2.67
CA ASP A 93 10.63 -28.31 -1.90
C ASP A 93 10.38 -28.11 -0.40
N GLY A 94 9.94 -29.17 0.29
CA GLY A 94 9.66 -29.11 1.72
C GLY A 94 8.34 -28.44 2.12
N ILE A 95 7.51 -28.02 1.17
CA ILE A 95 6.12 -27.58 1.42
C ILE A 95 5.13 -28.66 0.99
N GLU A 96 4.19 -28.98 1.87
CA GLU A 96 2.98 -29.72 1.54
C GLU A 96 1.78 -28.76 1.53
N LEU A 97 1.11 -28.63 0.38
CA LEU A 97 -0.13 -27.86 0.26
C LEU A 97 -1.30 -28.73 0.71
N LEU A 98 -2.10 -28.19 1.63
CA LEU A 98 -3.29 -28.86 2.16
C LEU A 98 -4.58 -28.26 1.58
N SER A 99 -4.53 -27.00 1.16
CA SER A 99 -5.61 -26.35 0.40
C SER A 99 -5.53 -26.69 -1.10
N SER A 100 -6.63 -26.51 -1.84
CA SER A 100 -6.67 -26.76 -3.29
C SER A 100 -5.60 -25.94 -4.02
N SER A 101 -4.80 -26.58 -4.87
CA SER A 101 -3.75 -25.91 -5.65
C SER A 101 -4.29 -25.13 -6.83
N ASP A 102 -5.43 -25.52 -7.40
CA ASP A 102 -5.97 -24.93 -8.63
C ASP A 102 -7.43 -24.55 -8.44
N LEU A 103 -7.74 -23.27 -8.64
CA LEU A 103 -9.08 -22.73 -8.46
C LEU A 103 -9.51 -21.97 -9.71
N SER A 104 -10.70 -22.30 -10.21
CA SER A 104 -11.44 -21.42 -11.11
C SER A 104 -12.22 -20.41 -10.29
N LEU A 105 -11.96 -19.13 -10.53
CA LEU A 105 -12.62 -18.03 -9.83
C LEU A 105 -13.70 -17.45 -10.73
N SER A 106 -14.88 -17.19 -10.17
CA SER A 106 -15.79 -16.24 -10.81
C SER A 106 -15.17 -14.85 -10.74
N ALA A 107 -15.53 -13.96 -11.67
CA ALA A 107 -15.08 -12.57 -11.68
C ALA A 107 -15.67 -11.82 -10.48
N VAL A 108 -15.18 -12.09 -9.27
CA VAL A 108 -15.51 -11.44 -8.00
C VAL A 108 -14.30 -11.61 -7.07
N SER A 109 -13.96 -10.55 -6.34
CA SER A 109 -12.88 -10.58 -5.34
C SER A 109 -13.18 -11.65 -4.26
N LYS A 110 -12.20 -12.48 -3.93
CA LYS A 110 -12.34 -13.55 -2.94
C LYS A 110 -11.07 -13.70 -2.14
N ASP A 111 -11.19 -13.87 -0.83
CA ASP A 111 -10.09 -14.34 0.01
C ASP A 111 -9.99 -15.87 -0.13
N TYR A 112 -8.81 -16.35 -0.50
CA TYR A 112 -8.46 -17.77 -0.52
C TYR A 112 -7.64 -18.10 0.72
N ASP A 113 -8.02 -19.15 1.44
CA ASP A 113 -7.27 -19.63 2.60
C ASP A 113 -6.23 -20.65 2.14
N LEU A 114 -4.97 -20.20 2.10
CA LEU A 114 -3.82 -21.05 1.78
C LEU A 114 -3.43 -21.83 3.03
N VAL A 115 -3.62 -23.14 2.99
CA VAL A 115 -3.28 -24.05 4.09
C VAL A 115 -2.11 -24.93 3.66
N PHE A 116 -1.06 -24.97 4.47
CA PHE A 116 0.15 -25.71 4.17
C PHE A 116 0.88 -26.18 5.42
N THR A 117 1.76 -27.17 5.26
CA THR A 117 2.71 -27.65 6.27
C THR A 117 4.12 -27.63 5.69
N THR A 118 5.12 -27.40 6.54
CA THR A 118 6.53 -27.59 6.16
C THR A 118 7.07 -28.92 6.66
N LEU A 119 7.73 -29.66 5.77
CA LEU A 119 8.22 -31.02 6.01
C LEU A 119 9.64 -31.05 6.59
N SER A 120 10.40 -29.97 6.41
CA SER A 120 11.77 -29.84 6.89
C SER A 120 12.09 -28.41 7.34
N PRO A 121 13.06 -28.22 8.26
CA PRO A 121 13.56 -26.88 8.59
C PRO A 121 14.24 -26.22 7.39
N GLY A 122 14.28 -24.89 7.38
CA GLY A 122 14.94 -24.10 6.35
C GLY A 122 14.03 -23.09 5.66
N THR A 123 14.52 -22.49 4.58
CA THR A 123 13.81 -21.48 3.80
C THR A 123 13.17 -22.13 2.58
N HIS A 124 11.85 -22.03 2.51
CA HIS A 124 11.03 -22.58 1.42
C HIS A 124 10.25 -21.48 0.71
N LYS A 125 9.53 -21.83 -0.36
CA LYS A 125 8.74 -20.89 -1.14
C LYS A 125 7.36 -21.44 -1.42
N ILE A 126 6.37 -20.56 -1.41
CA ILE A 126 5.05 -20.82 -2.00
C ILE A 126 4.83 -19.76 -3.07
N THR A 127 4.51 -20.19 -4.28
CA THR A 127 4.21 -19.31 -5.41
C THR A 127 2.72 -19.38 -5.71
N VAL A 128 2.12 -18.21 -5.88
CA VAL A 128 0.72 -18.03 -6.30
C VAL A 128 0.73 -17.34 -7.65
N ASN A 129 0.07 -17.94 -8.63
CA ASN A 129 -0.07 -17.39 -9.96
C ASN A 129 -1.56 -17.13 -10.25
N LEU A 130 -1.88 -15.91 -10.68
CA LEU A 130 -3.23 -15.51 -11.06
C LEU A 130 -3.23 -15.24 -12.57
N ASN A 131 -4.02 -16.02 -13.29
CA ASN A 131 -4.23 -15.86 -14.72
C ASN A 131 -5.65 -15.37 -15.00
N ALA A 132 -5.79 -14.56 -16.04
CA ALA A 132 -7.08 -14.07 -16.50
C ALA A 132 -7.02 -13.70 -17.99
N THR A 133 -8.15 -13.36 -18.58
CA THR A 133 -8.27 -12.85 -19.95
C THR A 133 -8.96 -11.50 -19.94
N TYR A 134 -8.40 -10.51 -20.64
CA TYR A 134 -8.99 -9.19 -20.85
C TYR A 134 -9.11 -8.93 -22.35
N GLU A 135 -10.32 -8.75 -22.85
CA GLU A 135 -10.60 -8.48 -24.28
C GLU A 135 -9.89 -9.45 -25.25
N GLY A 136 -9.84 -10.73 -24.86
CA GLY A 136 -9.17 -11.79 -25.63
C GLY A 136 -7.65 -11.90 -25.43
N SER A 137 -7.04 -10.99 -24.67
CA SER A 137 -5.61 -11.03 -24.33
C SER A 137 -5.38 -11.70 -22.98
N ALA A 138 -4.34 -12.52 -22.89
CA ALA A 138 -3.96 -13.17 -21.64
C ALA A 138 -3.30 -12.19 -20.66
N PHE A 139 -3.65 -12.28 -19.39
CA PHE A 139 -3.02 -11.61 -18.26
C PHE A 139 -2.51 -12.66 -17.27
N SER A 140 -1.32 -12.44 -16.70
CA SER A 140 -0.75 -13.29 -15.67
C SER A 140 0.04 -12.45 -14.66
N THR A 141 -0.08 -12.78 -13.39
CA THR A 141 0.74 -12.21 -12.32
C THR A 141 1.17 -13.31 -11.34
N GLU A 142 2.39 -13.18 -10.83
CA GLU A 142 3.01 -14.17 -9.93
C GLU A 142 3.44 -13.49 -8.63
N HIS A 143 3.15 -14.14 -7.51
CA HIS A 143 3.53 -13.71 -6.17
C HIS A 143 4.17 -14.84 -5.40
N THR A 144 5.32 -14.59 -4.79
CA THR A 144 6.02 -15.58 -3.97
C THR A 144 6.04 -15.17 -2.50
N MET A 145 5.66 -16.09 -1.63
CA MET A 145 5.88 -16.01 -0.18
C MET A 145 7.09 -16.86 0.19
N ILE A 146 8.00 -16.27 0.97
CA ILE A 146 9.10 -17.00 1.62
C ILE A 146 8.60 -17.61 2.94
N VAL A 147 8.86 -18.89 3.15
CA VAL A 147 8.47 -19.61 4.38
C VAL A 147 9.74 -20.02 5.12
N GLU A 148 9.99 -19.41 6.27
CA GLU A 148 11.10 -19.76 7.16
C GLU A 148 10.59 -20.79 8.18
N ALA A 149 11.02 -22.05 8.05
CA ALA A 149 10.61 -23.14 8.91
C ALA A 149 11.70 -23.46 9.94
N GLY A 150 11.33 -23.39 11.23
CA GLY A 150 12.19 -23.71 12.38
C GLY A 150 11.60 -24.76 13.31
#